data_AF-A0A6C8LJV3-F1
#
_entry.id   AF-A0A6C8LJV3-F1
#
_cell.length_a   1.000
_cell.length_b   1.000
_cell.length_c   1.000
_cell.angle_alpha   90.00
_cell.angle_beta   90.00
_cell.angle_gamma   90.00
#
_symmetry.space_group_name_H-M   'P 1'
#
loop_
_entity.id
_entity.type
_entity.pdbx_description
1 polymer ?
#
loop_
_entity_poly.entity_id
_entity_poly.type
_entity_poly.pdbx_seq_one_letter_code
_entity_poly.pdbx_strand_id
1 'polypeptide(L)' 'MDLNKFDEPFSPEDIEWRIQQSGKTRDGKVWAMVLA' A
#
# COMPACT_ATOMS: atom_id res chain seq x y z
N MET A 1 24.87 -2.80 -5.98
CA MET A 1 23.83 -1.77 -5.80
C MET A 1 24.15 -0.65 -6.77
N ASP A 2 23.21 -0.30 -7.64
CA ASP A 2 23.35 0.85 -8.54
C ASP A 2 22.72 2.07 -7.85
N LEU A 3 23.55 3.05 -7.49
CA LEU A 3 23.14 4.20 -6.70
C LEU A 3 22.23 5.16 -7.47
N ASN A 4 22.26 5.12 -8.81
CA ASN A 4 21.45 6.01 -9.65
C ASN A 4 19.96 5.63 -9.65
N LYS A 5 19.61 4.44 -9.14
CA LYS A 5 18.23 3.92 -9.13
C LYS A 5 17.44 4.31 -7.89
N PHE A 6 18.03 5.02 -6.93
CA PHE A 6 17.32 5.43 -5.71
C PHE A 6 16.35 6.60 -5.92
N ASP A 7 16.55 7.40 -6.97
CA ASP A 7 15.65 8.48 -7.35
C ASP A 7 14.50 7.98 -8.26
N GLU A 8 14.57 6.74 -8.73
CA GLU A 8 13.55 6.13 -9.57
C GLU A 8 12.42 5.54 -8.70
N PRO A 9 11.15 5.70 -9.08
CA PRO A 9 10.05 5.05 -8.37
C PRO A 9 10.15 3.53 -8.46
N PHE A 10 9.72 2.83 -7.42
CA PHE A 10 9.62 1.37 -7.43
C PHE A 10 8.62 0.90 -8.49
N SER A 11 8.91 -0.24 -9.13
CA SER A 11 7.93 -0.87 -10.02
C SER A 11 6.67 -1.21 -9.22
N PRO A 12 5.46 -1.04 -9.76
CA PRO A 12 4.22 -1.44 -9.07
C PRO A 12 4.22 -2.91 -8.63
N GLU A 13 4.93 -3.80 -9.35
CA GLU A 13 5.06 -5.22 -8.98
C GLU A 13 5.91 -5.44 -7.73
N ASP A 14 6.81 -4.51 -7.41
CA ASP A 14 7.71 -4.57 -6.25
C ASP A 14 7.09 -3.92 -5.00
N ILE A 15 5.99 -3.16 -5.14
CA ILE A 15 5.29 -2.51 -4.04
C ILE A 15 4.39 -3.54 -3.35
N GLU A 16 4.68 -3.85 -2.08
CA GLU A 16 3.88 -4.77 -1.30
C GLU A 16 2.76 -4.05 -0.55
N TRP A 17 1.52 -4.24 -1.00
CA TRP A 17 0.36 -3.62 -0.37
C TRP A 17 -0.12 -4.44 0.82
N ARG A 18 -0.14 -3.83 2.01
CA ARG A 18 -0.62 -4.48 3.24
C ARG A 18 -1.84 -3.77 3.79
N ILE A 19 -2.87 -4.54 4.12
CA ILE A 19 -4.02 -4.03 4.88
C ILE A 19 -3.55 -3.82 6.32
N GLN A 20 -3.50 -2.56 6.75
CA GLN A 20 -3.09 -2.22 8.11
C GLN A 20 -4.28 -2.31 9.07
N GLN A 21 -5.40 -1.68 8.72
CA GLN A 21 -6.63 -1.71 9.49
C GLN A 21 -7.81 -1.93 8.56
N SER A 22 -8.81 -2.65 9.03
CA SER A 22 -10.06 -2.86 8.30
C SER A 22 -11.25 -2.94 9.23
N GLY A 23 -12.44 -2.72 8.70
CA GLY A 23 -13.65 -2.79 9.49
C GLY A 23 -14.92 -2.53 8.68
N LYS A 24 -16.01 -2.32 9.42
CA LYS A 24 -17.32 -1.94 8.89
C LYS A 24 -17.79 -0.66 9.58
N THR A 25 -18.36 0.26 8.81
CA THR A 25 -19.04 1.44 9.37
C THR A 25 -20.35 1.00 10.04
N ARG A 26 -20.95 1.91 10.81
CA ARG A 26 -22.25 1.70 11.44
C ARG A 26 -23.36 1.34 10.44
N ASP A 27 -23.28 1.90 9.24
CA ASP A 27 -24.17 1.72 8.10
C ASP A 27 -23.79 0.51 7.21
N GLY A 28 -22.82 -0.31 7.67
CA GLY A 28 -22.47 -1.59 7.07
C GLY A 28 -21.47 -1.51 5.91
N LYS A 29 -20.94 -0.32 5.59
CA LYS A 29 -19.93 -0.18 4.53
C LYS A 29 -18.58 -0.72 5.00
N VAL A 30 -17.93 -1.53 4.17
CA VAL A 30 -16.60 -2.08 4.46
C VAL A 30 -15.53 -1.04 4.11
N TRP A 31 -14.48 -0.96 4.93
CA TRP A 31 -13.31 -0.14 4.65
C TRP A 31 -12.02 -0.87 5.03
N ALA A 32 -10.93 -0.49 4.37
CA ALA A 32 -9.58 -0.91 4.71
C ALA A 32 -8.61 0.26 4.49
N MET A 33 -7.70 0.49 5.43
CA MET A 33 -6.55 1.35 5.27
C MET A 33 -5.38 0.51 4.79
N VAL A 34 -4.77 0.93 3.70
CA VAL A 34 -3.70 0.20 3.02
C VAL A 34 -2.44 1.06 3.04
N LEU A 35 -1.30 0.42 3.32
CA LEU A 35 0.02 0.99 3.15
C LEU A 35 0.67 0.37 1.91
N ALA A 36 1.38 1.22 1.16
CA ALA A 36 2.33 0.84 0.12
C ALA A 36 3.73 0.71 0.72
#